data_AF-A0A087KN99-F1
#
_entry.id   AF-A0A087KN99-F1
#
_cell.length_a   1.000
_cell.length_b   1.000
_cell.length_c   1.000
_cell.angle_alpha   90.00
_cell.angle_beta   90.00
_cell.angle_gamma   90.00
#
_symmetry.space_group_name_H-M   'P 1'
#
loop_
_entity.id
_entity.type
_entity.pdbx_description
1 polymer ?
#
loop_
_entity_poly.entity_id
_entity_poly.type
_entity_poly.pdbx_seq_one_letter_code
_entity_poly.pdbx_strand_id
1 'polypeptide(L)' 'MSQIQPENVAMVFTDKNTGKAYAILLEQLEVNIVMPQIEALRDGCLKAREVKPFEIRSVRRPGDGEASS' A
#
# COMPACT_ATOMS: atom_id res chain seq x y z
N MET A 1 4.25 -21.32 12.00
CA MET A 1 4.67 -19.98 11.54
C MET A 1 3.65 -19.00 12.08
N SER A 2 4.07 -17.91 12.71
CA SER A 2 3.13 -16.89 13.17
C SER A 2 2.44 -16.27 11.96
N GLN A 3 1.12 -16.28 11.95
CA GLN A 3 0.33 -15.63 10.90
C GLN A 3 0.63 -14.13 10.90
N ILE A 4 0.94 -13.56 9.73
CA ILE A 4 1.17 -12.12 9.60
C ILE A 4 -0.15 -11.42 9.95
N GLN A 5 -0.09 -10.46 10.87
CA GLN A 5 -1.22 -9.59 11.23
C GLN A 5 -0.96 -8.21 10.62
N PRO A 6 -1.52 -7.94 9.43
CA PRO A 6 -1.25 -6.70 8.73
C PRO A 6 -1.97 -5.52 9.43
N GLU A 7 -1.23 -4.44 9.66
CA GLU A 7 -1.73 -3.14 10.14
C GLU A 7 -1.14 -2.04 9.26
N ASN A 8 -1.86 -0.93 9.06
CA ASN A 8 -1.41 0.21 8.24
C ASN A 8 -0.99 -0.20 6.82
N VAL A 9 -1.83 -1.00 6.16
CA VAL A 9 -1.52 -1.58 4.85
C VAL A 9 -1.63 -0.53 3.76
N ALA A 10 -0.64 -0.47 2.88
CA ALA A 10 -0.70 0.33 1.67
C ALA A 10 -0.55 -0.55 0.42
N MET A 11 -1.39 -0.28 -0.58
CA MET A 11 -1.19 -0.80 -1.93
C MET A 11 -0.32 0.19 -2.72
N VAL A 12 0.88 -0.23 -3.09
CA VAL A 12 1.82 0.57 -3.89
C VAL A 12 1.88 0.01 -5.31
N PHE A 13 1.72 0.87 -6.30
CA PHE A 13 1.77 0.50 -7.71
C PHE A 13 2.41 1.59 -8.55
N THR A 14 2.93 1.22 -9.72
CA THR A 14 3.50 2.16 -10.69
C THR A 14 2.63 2.16 -11.94
N ASP A 15 2.19 3.33 -12.37
CA ASP A 15 1.51 3.47 -13.65
C ASP A 15 2.50 3.23 -14.79
N LYS A 16 2.24 2.20 -15.59
CA LYS A 16 3.10 1.82 -16.72
C LYS A 16 3.25 2.94 -17.76
N ASN A 17 2.23 3.78 -17.94
CA ASN A 17 2.23 4.80 -18.99
C ASN A 17 3.03 6.04 -18.58
N THR A 18 2.95 6.43 -17.30
CA THR A 18 3.61 7.64 -16.79
C THR A 18 4.88 7.38 -15.99
N GLY A 19 5.12 6.13 -15.58
CA GLY A 19 6.20 5.76 -14.66
C GLY A 19 6.02 6.28 -13.23
N LYS A 20 4.89 6.92 -12.92
CA LYS A 20 4.63 7.50 -11.60
C LYS A 20 4.20 6.41 -10.62
N ALA A 21 4.76 6.46 -9.42
CA ALA A 21 4.36 5.61 -8.31
C ALA A 21 3.15 6.23 -7.58
N TYR A 22 2.21 5.39 -7.19
CA TYR A 22 1.06 5.73 -6.39
C TYR A 22 1.01 4.78 -5.18
N ALA A 23 0.49 5.29 -4.09
CA ALA A 23 0.17 4.50 -2.91
C ALA A 23 -1.25 4.83 -2.47
N ILE A 24 -2.01 3.80 -2.12
CA ILE A 24 -3.33 3.93 -1.50
C ILE A 24 -3.23 3.26 -0.14
N LEU A 25 -3.58 4.00 0.92
CA LEU A 25 -3.73 3.42 2.26
C LEU A 25 -5.07 2.68 2.30
N LEU A 26 -5.04 1.43 2.75
CA LEU A 26 -6.24 0.60 2.85
C LEU A 26 -6.85 0.71 4.24
N GLU A 27 -8.16 0.88 4.28
CA GLU A 27 -8.94 0.74 5.51
C GLU A 27 -9.05 -0.74 5.92
N GLN A 28 -9.36 -0.99 7.20
CA GLN A 28 -9.42 -2.36 7.74
C GLN A 28 -10.37 -3.27 6.96
N LEU A 29 -11.50 -2.75 6.49
CA LEU A 29 -12.45 -3.52 5.67
C LEU A 29 -11.82 -3.97 4.35
N GLU A 30 -11.09 -3.08 3.67
CA GLU A 30 -10.43 -3.35 2.40
C GLU A 30 -9.30 -4.37 2.57
N VAL A 31 -8.54 -4.25 3.66
CA VAL A 31 -7.50 -5.23 4.04
C VAL A 31 -8.11 -6.63 4.19
N ASN A 32 -9.25 -6.74 4.89
CA ASN A 32 -9.93 -8.01 5.10
C ASN A 32 -10.46 -8.64 3.81
N ILE A 33 -10.72 -7.85 2.77
CA ILE A 33 -11.16 -8.33 1.45
C ILE A 33 -9.96 -8.73 0.58
N VAL A 34 -8.91 -7.90 0.54
CA VAL A 34 -7.78 -8.06 -0.38
C VAL A 34 -6.81 -9.16 0.08
N MET A 35 -6.49 -9.23 1.37
CA MET A 35 -5.48 -10.16 1.88
C MET A 35 -5.80 -11.64 1.61
N PRO A 36 -7.03 -12.15 1.87
CA PRO A 36 -7.37 -13.53 1.57
C PRO A 36 -7.29 -13.86 0.07
N GLN A 37 -7.60 -12.89 -0.80
CA GLN A 37 -7.50 -13.08 -2.25
C GLN A 37 -6.04 -13.21 -2.70
N ILE A 38 -5.14 -12.38 -2.15
CA ILE A 38 -3.70 -12.47 -2.42
C ILE A 38 -3.15 -13.81 -1.94
N GLU A 39 -3.57 -14.29 -0.77
CA GLU A 39 -3.19 -15.61 -0.25
C GLU A 39 -3.70 -16.75 -1.14
N ALA A 40 -4.96 -16.68 -1.57
CA ALA A 40 -5.55 -17.68 -2.48
C ALA A 40 -4.79 -17.75 -3.82
N LEU A 41 -4.39 -16.60 -4.38
CA LEU A 41 -3.55 -16.53 -5.57
C LEU A 41 -2.12 -17.06 -5.37
N ARG A 42 -1.69 -17.28 -4.12
CA ARG A 42 -0.35 -17.72 -3.74
C ARG A 42 -0.37 -19.07 -3.02
N ASP A 43 -1.29 -19.95 -3.42
CA ASP A 43 -1.45 -21.32 -2.91
C ASP A 43 -1.73 -21.37 -1.39
N GLY A 44 -2.48 -20.40 -0.88
CA GLY A 44 -2.82 -20.30 0.54
C GLY A 44 -1.68 -19.79 1.42
N CYS A 45 -0.64 -19.19 0.83
CA CYS A 45 0.48 -18.63 1.58
C CYS A 45 0.77 -17.19 1.16
N LEU A 46 0.70 -16.28 2.12
CA LEU A 46 1.20 -14.92 1.96
C LEU A 46 2.73 -14.97 1.85
N LYS A 47 3.26 -15.11 0.61
CA LYS A 47 4.70 -15.05 0.30
C LYS A 47 5.25 -13.62 0.48
N ALA A 48 5.05 -13.02 1.65
CA ALA A 48 5.57 -11.72 2.02
C ALA A 48 7.07 -11.81 2.36
N ARG A 49 7.79 -10.72 2.17
CA ARG A 49 9.18 -10.57 2.61
C ARG A 49 9.22 -9.47 3.65
N GLU A 50 9.96 -9.71 4.72
CA GLU A 50 10.24 -8.67 5.70
C GLU A 50 11.06 -7.56 5.06
N VAL A 51 10.72 -6.32 5.37
CA VAL A 51 11.41 -5.11 4.89
C VAL A 51 11.67 -4.19 6.07
N LYS A 52 12.68 -3.32 5.95
CA LYS A 52 12.87 -2.26 6.94
C LYS A 52 11.64 -1.33 6.94
N PRO A 53 11.21 -0.83 8.10
CA PRO A 53 10.15 0.18 8.17
C PRO A 53 10.46 1.37 7.26
N PHE A 54 9.44 1.88 6.59
CA PHE A 54 9.54 3.04 5.71
C PHE A 54 8.28 3.92 5.83
N GLU A 55 8.45 5.20 5.56
CA GLU A 55 7.34 6.16 5.52
C GLU A 55 6.98 6.47 4.06
N ILE A 56 5.69 6.42 3.73
CA ILE A 56 5.19 6.88 2.43
C ILE A 56 5.02 8.40 2.50
N ARG A 57 5.82 9.14 1.72
CA ARG A 57 5.75 10.60 1.65
C ARG A 57 4.97 11.03 0.42
N SER A 58 3.96 11.88 0.62
CA SER A 58 3.23 12.51 -0.49
C SER A 58 4.17 13.45 -1.25
N VAL A 59 4.19 13.31 -2.58
CA VAL A 59 4.85 14.26 -3.47
C VAL A 59 3.86 15.40 -3.69
N ARG A 60 3.82 16.39 -2.80
CA ARG A 60 3.03 17.62 -3.03
C ARG A 60 3.41 18.16 -4.40
N ARG A 61 2.43 18.52 -5.24
CA ARG A 61 2.76 19.31 -6.44
C ARG A 61 3.24 20.69 -5.95
N PRO A 62 4.25 21.29 -6.59
CA PRO A 62 4.53 22.70 -6.35
C PRO A 62 3.26 23.48 -6.74
N GLY A 63 2.55 24.04 -5.75
CA GLY A 63 1.30 24.78 -5.96
C GLY A 63 0.20 24.53 -4.94
N ASP A 64 0.19 23.40 -4.22
CA ASP A 64 -0.88 23.07 -3.26
C ASP A 64 -0.69 23.73 -1.88
N GLY A 65 -0.01 24.88 -1.84
CA GLY A 65 0.52 25.48 -0.61
C GLY A 65 0.47 27.01 -0.54
N GLU A 66 -0.43 27.68 -1.26
CA GLU A 66 -0.80 29.08 -0.98
C GLU A 66 -2.29 29.28 -1.25
N ALA A 67 -3.11 28.94 -0.26
CA ALA A 67 -4.42 29.54 -0.07
C ALA A 67 -4.59 29.78 1.43
N SER A 68 -3.86 30.78 1.92
CA SER A 68 -4.14 31.44 3.19
C SER A 68 -4.28 32.92 2.87
N SER A 69 -5.52 33.31 2.58
CA SER A 69 -6.01 34.69 2.64
C SER A 69 -6.82 34.87 3.91
#